data_AF-A0A7X9F3X8-F1
#
_entry.id   AF-A0A7X9F3X8-F1
#
_cell.length_a   1.000
_cell.length_b   1.000
_cell.length_c   1.000
_cell.angle_alpha   90.00
_cell.angle_beta   90.00
_cell.angle_gamma   90.00
#
_symmetry.space_group_name_H-M   'P 1'
#
loop_
_entity.id
_entity.type
_entity.pdbx_description
1 polymer ?
#
loop_
_entity_poly.entity_id
_entity_poly.type
_entity_poly.pdbx_seq_one_letter_code
_entity_poly.pdbx_strand_id
1 'polypeptide(L)'
;MKKPLLIAIIILAIILILPFISFVRWYLQEKKPIDIVILNKTVPTLERLKHKSLVWILTNERFVKKEKKSSYSYRKDYYGFSPTRPLKERGSTKKEYHLSEMMTLPDKADALYFADTYGIFFNDWFAGVNKSRKSRKIYGGLNNTDYLLINEMKNRNKLIILEYNSFDFPTAAFESYRTQEKLGISYTGWTGCYFEKLDTTSKGFPVWMTAMYRKQYRKPWTFTKPGIVLLTEKSIVVMEEGTHLANAMPMIITDSANCRKYGVPPSVAFKNWFDIVDPLQSNIISKFRFETTALGDTLLSANMLSREFPAVIQEPVNQRTYYFSGDFASNKVNFCTSRIKGFGKLKGLLYSDKQEDPRRFFWLYYKPLVNTIFSDYYLSMQK
;
A
#
# COMPACT_ATOMS: atom_id res chain seq x y z
N MET A 1 -48.33 -14.49 19.18
CA MET A 1 -46.87 -14.62 19.43
C MET A 1 -46.47 -13.75 20.60
N LYS A 2 -45.65 -14.23 21.54
CA LYS A 2 -45.14 -13.41 22.65
C LYS A 2 -44.44 -12.19 22.05
N LYS A 3 -44.78 -10.96 22.47
CA LYS A 3 -44.14 -9.70 22.02
C LYS A 3 -42.60 -9.78 21.85
N PRO A 4 -41.83 -10.40 22.76
CA PRO A 4 -40.38 -10.55 22.57
C PRO A 4 -39.98 -11.46 21.39
N LEU A 5 -40.76 -12.50 21.08
CA LEU A 5 -40.49 -13.38 19.94
C LEU A 5 -40.70 -12.65 18.60
N LEU A 6 -41.74 -11.82 18.51
CA LEU A 6 -41.99 -10.99 17.33
C LEU A 6 -40.87 -9.97 17.12
N ILE A 7 -40.42 -9.30 18.20
CA ILE A 7 -39.29 -8.37 18.14
C ILE A 7 -38.01 -9.07 17.68
N ALA A 8 -37.71 -10.25 18.24
CA ALA A 8 -36.54 -11.04 17.84
C ALA A 8 -36.58 -11.43 16.35
N ILE A 9 -37.74 -11.85 15.84
CA ILE A 9 -37.93 -12.19 14.43
C ILE A 9 -37.74 -10.96 13.53
N ILE A 10 -38.27 -9.80 13.93
CA ILE A 10 -38.11 -8.55 13.17
C ILE A 10 -36.63 -8.15 13.12
N ILE A 11 -35.92 -8.21 14.25
CA ILE A 11 -34.48 -7.90 14.30
C ILE A 11 -33.68 -8.86 13.40
N LEU A 12 -33.97 -10.16 13.46
CA LEU A 12 -33.31 -11.16 12.62
C LEU A 12 -33.60 -10.92 11.14
N ALA A 13 -34.85 -10.62 10.78
CA ALA A 13 -35.22 -10.28 9.41
C ALA A 13 -34.47 -9.04 8.92
N ILE A 14 -34.35 -7.99 9.73
CA ILE A 14 -33.58 -6.78 9.39
C ILE A 14 -32.10 -7.12 9.16
N ILE A 15 -31.49 -7.93 10.03
CA ILE A 15 -30.08 -8.34 9.93
C ILE A 15 -29.81 -9.13 8.65
N LEU A 16 -30.78 -9.90 8.14
CA LEU A 16 -30.64 -10.69 6.90
C LEU A 16 -31.01 -9.88 5.64
N ILE A 17 -32.07 -9.08 5.70
CA ILE A 17 -32.60 -8.32 4.56
C ILE A 17 -31.67 -7.16 4.20
N LEU A 18 -31.12 -6.44 5.17
CA LEU A 18 -30.27 -5.26 4.88
C LEU A 18 -29.00 -5.62 4.07
N PRO A 19 -28.20 -6.65 4.42
CA PRO A 19 -27.08 -7.09 3.60
C PRO A 19 -27.54 -7.60 2.22
N PHE A 20 -28.69 -8.28 2.14
CA PHE A 20 -29.22 -8.77 0.88
C PHE A 20 -29.61 -7.63 -0.08
N ILE A 21 -30.35 -6.64 0.39
CA ILE A 21 -30.67 -5.43 -0.40
C ILE A 21 -29.37 -4.74 -0.84
N SER A 22 -28.40 -4.61 0.05
CA SER A 22 -27.11 -3.98 -0.27
C SER A 22 -26.32 -4.77 -1.33
N PHE A 23 -26.42 -6.11 -1.32
CA PHE A 23 -25.86 -6.98 -2.34
C PHE A 23 -26.59 -6.83 -3.69
N VAL A 24 -27.93 -6.81 -3.70
CA VAL A 24 -28.72 -6.58 -4.93
C VAL A 24 -28.37 -5.22 -5.53
N ARG A 25 -28.27 -4.16 -4.72
CA ARG A 25 -27.86 -2.83 -5.18
C ARG A 25 -26.44 -2.80 -5.74
N TRP A 26 -25.53 -3.61 -5.20
CA TRP A 26 -24.19 -3.78 -5.77
C TRP A 26 -24.23 -4.56 -7.09
N TYR A 27 -25.07 -5.59 -7.17
CA TYR A 27 -25.20 -6.43 -8.36
C TYR A 27 -25.72 -5.63 -9.56
N LEU A 28 -26.73 -4.78 -9.34
CA LEU A 28 -27.34 -3.89 -10.33
C LEU A 28 -26.48 -2.67 -10.70
N GLN A 29 -25.40 -2.40 -9.97
CA GLN A 29 -24.50 -1.30 -10.31
C GLN A 29 -23.82 -1.55 -11.65
N GLU A 30 -23.76 -0.50 -12.46
CA GLU A 30 -23.13 -0.48 -13.77
C GLU A 30 -21.68 -1.00 -13.68
N LYS A 31 -21.32 -1.84 -14.64
CA LYS A 31 -19.97 -2.38 -14.77
C LYS A 31 -19.13 -1.38 -15.55
N LYS A 32 -17.95 -1.05 -15.02
CA LYS A 32 -16.96 -0.16 -15.63
C LYS A 32 -15.83 -1.01 -16.25
N PRO A 33 -15.84 -1.30 -17.56
CA PRO A 33 -14.84 -2.18 -18.15
C PRO A 33 -13.49 -1.46 -18.27
N ILE A 34 -12.47 -1.96 -17.57
CA ILE A 34 -11.11 -1.43 -17.57
C ILE A 34 -10.13 -2.58 -17.35
N ASP A 35 -9.12 -2.71 -18.22
CA ASP A 35 -8.12 -3.77 -18.11
C ASP A 35 -6.88 -3.27 -17.34
N ILE A 36 -6.77 -3.74 -16.11
CA ILE A 36 -5.72 -3.38 -15.15
C ILE A 36 -4.70 -4.50 -15.05
N VAL A 37 -3.42 -4.17 -15.28
CA VAL A 37 -2.27 -5.04 -14.99
C VAL A 37 -1.85 -4.80 -13.55
N ILE A 38 -2.03 -5.80 -12.70
CA ILE A 38 -1.63 -5.75 -11.28
C ILE A 38 -0.34 -6.55 -11.11
N LEU A 39 0.74 -5.93 -10.65
CA LEU A 39 2.00 -6.59 -10.31
C LEU A 39 2.18 -6.67 -8.79
N ASN A 40 2.51 -7.85 -8.30
CA ASN A 40 2.89 -8.06 -6.91
C ASN A 40 3.90 -9.22 -6.78
N LYS A 41 5.15 -8.88 -6.50
CA LYS A 41 6.23 -9.86 -6.32
C LYS A 41 6.35 -10.36 -4.87
N THR A 42 5.70 -9.69 -3.92
CA THR A 42 5.81 -9.93 -2.47
C THR A 42 4.55 -10.59 -1.91
N VAL A 43 4.37 -11.87 -2.23
CA VAL A 43 3.20 -12.66 -1.78
C VAL A 43 3.66 -13.91 -0.98
N PRO A 44 4.11 -13.76 0.27
CA PRO A 44 4.60 -14.89 1.07
C PRO A 44 3.47 -15.76 1.64
N THR A 45 2.22 -15.28 1.67
CA THR A 45 1.08 -15.98 2.29
C THR A 45 -0.14 -16.03 1.38
N LEU A 46 -1.05 -16.98 1.66
CA LEU A 46 -2.33 -17.09 0.95
C LEU A 46 -3.26 -15.88 1.16
N GLU A 47 -2.98 -15.02 2.14
CA GLU A 47 -3.80 -13.84 2.44
C GLU A 47 -3.65 -12.76 1.36
N ARG A 48 -2.45 -12.65 0.75
CA ARG A 48 -2.16 -11.69 -0.34
C ARG A 48 -2.44 -10.23 0.04
N LEU A 49 -2.05 -9.87 1.28
CA LEU A 49 -2.33 -8.57 1.90
C LEU A 49 -2.01 -7.38 1.00
N LYS A 50 -0.86 -7.46 0.32
CA LYS A 50 -0.27 -6.41 -0.49
C LYS A 50 -1.08 -5.96 -1.71
N HIS A 51 -2.14 -6.67 -2.14
CA HIS A 51 -3.01 -6.19 -3.22
C HIS A 51 -4.49 -6.55 -3.05
N LYS A 52 -4.84 -7.36 -2.03
CA LYS A 52 -6.24 -7.76 -1.77
C LYS A 52 -7.15 -6.56 -1.56
N SER A 53 -6.65 -5.50 -0.92
CA SER A 53 -7.41 -4.27 -0.65
C SER A 53 -7.71 -3.48 -1.93
N LEU A 54 -6.77 -3.41 -2.88
CA LEU A 54 -7.02 -2.86 -4.22
C LEU A 54 -8.17 -3.61 -4.89
N VAL A 55 -8.08 -4.94 -4.96
CA VAL A 55 -9.10 -5.75 -5.66
C VAL A 55 -10.45 -5.68 -4.93
N TRP A 56 -10.46 -5.47 -3.61
CA TRP A 56 -11.67 -5.16 -2.87
C TRP A 56 -12.33 -3.88 -3.41
N ILE A 57 -11.55 -2.81 -3.63
CA ILE A 57 -12.05 -1.53 -4.17
C ILE A 57 -12.56 -1.73 -5.60
N LEU A 58 -11.78 -2.39 -6.45
CA LEU A 58 -12.18 -2.69 -7.84
C LEU A 58 -13.51 -3.45 -7.89
N THR A 59 -13.68 -4.44 -7.01
CA THR A 59 -14.92 -5.22 -6.92
C THR A 59 -16.09 -4.38 -6.43
N ASN A 60 -15.88 -3.55 -5.39
CA ASN A 60 -16.93 -2.71 -4.81
C ASN A 60 -17.44 -1.65 -5.80
N GLU A 61 -16.53 -1.07 -6.56
CA GLU A 61 -16.81 0.02 -7.51
C GLU A 61 -17.14 -0.47 -8.92
N ARG A 62 -17.17 -1.80 -9.11
CA ARG A 62 -17.56 -2.51 -10.33
C ARG A 62 -16.63 -2.27 -11.53
N PHE A 63 -15.35 -2.06 -11.26
CA PHE A 63 -14.31 -2.15 -12.27
C PHE A 63 -14.12 -3.62 -12.67
N VAL A 64 -14.30 -3.93 -13.95
CA VAL A 64 -14.31 -5.30 -14.48
C VAL A 64 -13.40 -5.44 -15.69
N LYS A 65 -12.91 -6.65 -15.94
CA LYS A 65 -12.13 -6.97 -17.15
C LYS A 65 -12.97 -6.76 -18.41
N LYS A 66 -12.40 -6.16 -19.45
CA LYS A 66 -13.15 -5.77 -20.68
C LYS A 66 -13.77 -6.97 -21.39
N GLU A 67 -12.96 -7.98 -21.70
CA GLU A 67 -13.39 -9.14 -22.51
C GLU A 67 -14.56 -9.90 -21.87
N LYS A 68 -14.43 -10.24 -20.58
CA LYS A 68 -15.40 -11.13 -19.89
C LYS A 68 -16.43 -10.37 -19.05
N LYS A 69 -16.31 -9.05 -18.91
CA LYS A 69 -17.11 -8.21 -17.99
C LYS A 69 -17.25 -8.83 -16.59
N SER A 70 -16.16 -9.46 -16.13
CA SER A 70 -16.08 -10.20 -14.86
C SER A 70 -15.19 -9.47 -13.86
N SER A 71 -15.50 -9.61 -12.57
CA SER A 71 -14.72 -8.99 -11.50
C SER A 71 -13.29 -9.55 -11.42
N TYR A 72 -12.38 -8.71 -10.94
CA TYR A 72 -11.01 -9.09 -10.62
C TYR A 72 -10.96 -10.07 -9.45
N SER A 73 -10.04 -11.03 -9.53
CA SER A 73 -9.72 -11.98 -8.47
C SER A 73 -8.35 -11.68 -7.89
N TYR A 74 -8.30 -11.31 -6.61
CA TYR A 74 -7.05 -11.12 -5.88
C TYR A 74 -6.21 -12.41 -5.76
N ARG A 75 -6.74 -13.56 -6.18
CA ARG A 75 -6.01 -14.83 -6.14
C ARG A 75 -5.35 -15.19 -7.48
N LYS A 76 -5.85 -14.64 -8.59
CA LYS A 76 -5.51 -15.09 -9.95
C LYS A 76 -5.10 -13.95 -10.89
N ASP A 77 -5.68 -12.76 -10.71
CA ASP A 77 -5.56 -11.65 -11.66
C ASP A 77 -4.43 -10.71 -11.24
N TYR A 78 -3.21 -11.25 -11.06
CA TYR A 78 -1.99 -10.48 -10.83
C TYR A 78 -0.77 -11.22 -11.38
N TYR A 79 0.27 -10.46 -11.74
CA TYR A 79 1.60 -10.95 -12.09
C TYR A 79 2.49 -10.95 -10.85
N GLY A 80 3.38 -11.94 -10.76
CA GLY A 80 4.37 -12.10 -9.70
C GLY A 80 4.29 -13.47 -9.03
N PHE A 81 4.58 -13.51 -7.73
CA PHE A 81 4.74 -14.75 -6.98
C PHE A 81 3.43 -15.22 -6.35
N SER A 82 3.21 -16.54 -6.29
CA SER A 82 2.00 -17.14 -5.72
C SER A 82 2.33 -18.38 -4.89
N PRO A 83 1.97 -18.43 -3.60
CA PRO A 83 2.08 -19.65 -2.80
C PRO A 83 1.05 -20.70 -3.26
N THR A 84 1.46 -21.97 -3.36
CA THR A 84 0.57 -23.11 -3.64
C THR A 84 0.15 -23.83 -2.36
N ARG A 85 -0.86 -24.70 -2.49
CA ARG A 85 -1.28 -25.60 -1.40
C ARG A 85 -0.74 -27.01 -1.67
N PRO A 86 -0.47 -27.79 -0.60
CA PRO A 86 -0.51 -27.40 0.81
C PRO A 86 0.69 -26.51 1.22
N LEU A 87 0.46 -25.54 2.12
CA LEU A 87 1.52 -24.58 2.52
C LEU A 87 2.75 -25.24 3.15
N LYS A 88 2.59 -26.43 3.74
CA LYS A 88 3.69 -27.20 4.35
C LYS A 88 4.79 -27.55 3.34
N GLU A 89 4.42 -27.77 2.08
CA GLU A 89 5.37 -28.13 1.01
C GLU A 89 6.15 -26.93 0.48
N ARG A 90 5.80 -25.70 0.89
CA ARG A 90 6.46 -24.46 0.43
C ARG A 90 6.53 -24.37 -1.10
N GLY A 91 5.52 -24.91 -1.78
CA GLY A 91 5.37 -24.80 -3.22
C GLY A 91 4.94 -23.40 -3.65
N SER A 92 5.35 -23.00 -4.86
CA SER A 92 5.02 -21.69 -5.43
C SER A 92 4.90 -21.73 -6.94
N THR A 93 4.10 -20.83 -7.50
CA THR A 93 4.04 -20.55 -8.94
C THR A 93 4.36 -19.07 -9.19
N LYS A 94 4.78 -18.78 -10.41
CA LYS A 94 5.07 -17.41 -10.87
C LYS A 94 4.26 -17.15 -12.12
N LYS A 95 3.68 -15.96 -12.22
CA LYS A 95 3.07 -15.45 -13.45
C LYS A 95 3.82 -14.20 -13.84
N GLU A 96 4.54 -14.24 -14.95
CA GLU A 96 5.37 -13.14 -15.42
C GLU A 96 4.89 -12.73 -16.81
N TYR A 97 5.07 -11.45 -17.13
CA TYR A 97 5.02 -10.99 -18.51
C TYR A 97 6.43 -11.04 -19.09
N HIS A 98 6.53 -11.32 -20.37
CA HIS A 98 7.81 -11.47 -21.07
C HIS A 98 8.08 -10.27 -21.98
N LEU A 99 9.35 -10.12 -22.38
CA LEU A 99 9.78 -9.03 -23.26
C LEU A 99 9.00 -9.01 -24.59
N SER A 100 8.63 -10.18 -25.11
CA SER A 100 7.81 -10.34 -26.32
C SER A 100 6.40 -9.74 -26.20
N GLU A 101 5.91 -9.50 -24.98
CA GLU A 101 4.59 -8.93 -24.71
C GLU A 101 4.64 -7.40 -24.53
N MET A 102 5.81 -6.75 -24.59
CA MET A 102 5.93 -5.31 -24.31
C MET A 102 5.23 -4.39 -25.31
N MET A 103 4.85 -4.91 -26.49
CA MET A 103 3.99 -4.17 -27.41
C MET A 103 2.51 -4.47 -27.17
N THR A 104 2.15 -5.73 -27.00
CA THR A 104 0.75 -6.20 -26.96
C THR A 104 0.08 -6.03 -25.60
N LEU A 105 0.83 -6.10 -24.50
CA LEU A 105 0.30 -5.92 -23.15
C LEU A 105 -0.12 -4.45 -22.91
N PRO A 106 0.70 -3.44 -23.25
CA PRO A 106 0.28 -2.03 -23.15
C PRO A 106 -0.82 -1.61 -24.14
N ASP A 107 -0.99 -2.33 -25.25
CA ASP A 107 -2.14 -2.13 -26.16
C ASP A 107 -3.46 -2.50 -25.47
N LYS A 108 -3.45 -3.65 -24.78
CA LYS A 108 -4.64 -4.22 -24.12
C LYS A 108 -4.94 -3.57 -22.77
N ALA A 109 -3.90 -3.19 -22.04
CA ALA A 109 -4.03 -2.63 -20.71
C ALA A 109 -4.42 -1.15 -20.75
N ASP A 110 -5.34 -0.77 -19.86
CA ASP A 110 -5.71 0.61 -19.61
C ASP A 110 -4.96 1.19 -18.42
N ALA A 111 -4.64 0.36 -17.43
CA ALA A 111 -3.98 0.81 -16.23
C ALA A 111 -2.92 -0.18 -15.74
N LEU A 112 -1.87 0.35 -15.13
CA LEU A 112 -0.80 -0.40 -14.48
C LEU A 112 -0.83 -0.10 -12.99
N TYR A 113 -0.87 -1.14 -12.17
CA TYR A 113 -0.79 -1.02 -10.72
C TYR A 113 0.31 -1.94 -10.18
N PHE A 114 1.33 -1.36 -9.59
CA PHE A 114 2.46 -2.05 -8.97
C PHE A 114 2.33 -1.97 -7.46
N ALA A 115 1.99 -3.10 -6.87
CA ALA A 115 1.63 -3.17 -5.46
C ALA A 115 2.84 -3.32 -4.53
N ASP A 116 3.80 -4.17 -4.91
CA ASP A 116 5.05 -4.38 -4.17
C ASP A 116 6.00 -5.20 -5.08
N THR A 117 7.25 -4.75 -5.21
CA THR A 117 8.24 -5.43 -6.05
C THR A 117 9.40 -6.05 -5.27
N TYR A 118 9.46 -5.88 -3.95
CA TYR A 118 10.57 -6.35 -3.11
C TYR A 118 10.87 -7.83 -3.30
N GLY A 119 9.86 -8.68 -3.14
CA GLY A 119 9.94 -10.09 -3.46
C GLY A 119 9.90 -11.03 -2.28
N ILE A 120 10.39 -12.24 -2.53
CA ILE A 120 10.45 -13.36 -1.60
C ILE A 120 11.89 -13.76 -1.39
N PHE A 121 12.27 -13.88 -0.12
CA PHE A 121 13.59 -14.30 0.28
C PHE A 121 13.57 -15.63 1.02
N PHE A 122 14.73 -16.29 1.09
CA PHE A 122 14.87 -17.62 1.64
C PHE A 122 14.36 -17.72 3.08
N ASN A 123 14.70 -16.76 3.93
CA ASN A 123 14.28 -16.80 5.34
C ASN A 123 12.78 -16.53 5.51
N ASP A 124 12.19 -15.72 4.64
CA ASP A 124 10.74 -15.46 4.63
C ASP A 124 9.97 -16.70 4.16
N TRP A 125 10.54 -17.44 3.21
CA TRP A 125 9.88 -18.57 2.57
C TRP A 125 10.06 -19.90 3.32
N PHE A 126 11.29 -20.22 3.74
CA PHE A 126 11.65 -21.48 4.38
C PHE A 126 11.83 -21.39 5.90
N ALA A 127 11.49 -20.25 6.53
CA ALA A 127 11.64 -20.01 7.97
C ALA A 127 13.04 -20.43 8.47
N GLY A 128 14.07 -19.71 8.05
CA GLY A 128 15.45 -19.95 8.47
C GLY A 128 15.68 -19.66 9.96
N VAL A 129 16.65 -20.36 10.55
CA VAL A 129 17.11 -20.13 11.94
C VAL A 129 17.78 -18.76 12.09
N ASN A 130 18.35 -18.23 11.00
CA ASN A 130 19.03 -16.93 10.99
C ASN A 130 18.03 -15.81 10.64
N LYS A 131 17.78 -14.88 11.58
CA LYS A 131 16.93 -13.69 11.38
C LYS A 131 17.73 -12.46 10.93
N SER A 132 18.71 -12.66 10.04
CA SER A 132 19.49 -11.56 9.46
C SER A 132 18.62 -10.64 8.60
N ARG A 133 18.98 -9.35 8.51
CA ARG A 133 18.28 -8.35 7.70
C ARG A 133 18.20 -8.73 6.22
N LYS A 134 19.28 -9.28 5.66
CA LYS A 134 19.33 -9.77 4.27
C LYS A 134 19.40 -11.29 4.28
N SER A 135 18.70 -11.92 3.34
CA SER A 135 18.84 -13.35 3.03
C SER A 135 18.87 -13.54 1.52
N ARG A 136 19.08 -14.78 1.05
CA ARG A 136 19.17 -15.06 -0.39
C ARG A 136 17.83 -14.78 -1.07
N LYS A 137 17.84 -13.98 -2.13
CA LYS A 137 16.64 -13.71 -2.94
C LYS A 137 16.19 -14.97 -3.67
N ILE A 138 14.89 -15.28 -3.59
CA ILE A 138 14.24 -16.32 -4.41
C ILE A 138 13.59 -15.67 -5.64
N TYR A 139 12.94 -14.54 -5.44
CA TYR A 139 12.23 -13.81 -6.48
C TYR A 139 12.06 -12.34 -6.06
N GLY A 140 11.95 -11.42 -7.02
CA GLY A 140 11.68 -10.00 -6.76
C GLY A 140 12.77 -9.05 -7.21
N GLY A 141 12.58 -7.79 -6.83
CA GLY A 141 13.21 -6.62 -7.41
C GLY A 141 12.47 -6.17 -8.66
N LEU A 142 12.39 -4.85 -8.84
CA LEU A 142 12.04 -4.26 -10.12
C LEU A 142 13.15 -4.61 -11.14
N ASN A 143 12.76 -5.03 -12.34
CA ASN A 143 13.66 -5.45 -13.42
C ASN A 143 13.42 -4.65 -14.70
N ASN A 144 14.28 -4.86 -15.71
CA ASN A 144 14.18 -4.16 -16.99
C ASN A 144 12.81 -4.35 -17.68
N THR A 145 12.21 -5.54 -17.62
CA THR A 145 10.89 -5.77 -18.22
C THR A 145 9.80 -4.94 -17.52
N ASP A 146 9.88 -4.80 -16.20
CA ASP A 146 8.97 -3.93 -15.45
C ASP A 146 9.15 -2.46 -15.85
N TYR A 147 10.40 -1.99 -15.96
CA TYR A 147 10.71 -0.64 -16.42
C TYR A 147 10.17 -0.39 -17.83
N LEU A 148 10.37 -1.33 -18.76
CA LEU A 148 9.86 -1.23 -20.13
C LEU A 148 8.34 -1.15 -20.15
N LEU A 149 7.65 -1.94 -19.32
CA LEU A 149 6.20 -1.87 -19.19
C LEU A 149 5.74 -0.51 -18.67
N ILE A 150 6.38 0.04 -17.63
CA ILE A 150 6.10 1.39 -17.12
C ILE A 150 6.33 2.43 -18.23
N ASN A 151 7.42 2.28 -18.98
CA ASN A 151 7.77 3.21 -20.04
C ASN A 151 6.74 3.22 -21.16
N GLU A 152 6.33 2.04 -21.65
CA GLU A 152 5.31 1.90 -22.68
C GLU A 152 3.95 2.42 -22.22
N MET A 153 3.51 2.03 -21.01
CA MET A 153 2.25 2.53 -20.44
C MET A 153 2.25 4.06 -20.33
N LYS A 154 3.38 4.67 -19.93
CA LYS A 154 3.48 6.13 -19.80
C LYS A 154 3.49 6.82 -21.17
N ASN A 155 4.21 6.27 -22.15
CA ASN A 155 4.26 6.81 -23.51
C ASN A 155 2.88 6.76 -24.20
N ARG A 156 2.06 5.76 -23.87
CA ARG A 156 0.68 5.61 -24.33
C ARG A 156 -0.34 6.37 -23.49
N ASN A 157 0.14 7.22 -22.59
CA ASN A 157 -0.67 8.03 -21.68
C ASN A 157 -1.69 7.22 -20.86
N LYS A 158 -1.32 6.01 -20.43
CA LYS A 158 -2.16 5.12 -19.62
C LYS A 158 -2.01 5.44 -18.13
N LEU A 159 -2.99 5.01 -17.32
CA LEU A 159 -2.93 5.17 -15.87
C LEU A 159 -1.82 4.29 -15.28
N ILE A 160 -0.97 4.85 -14.43
CA ILE A 160 0.09 4.14 -13.70
C ILE A 160 0.00 4.52 -12.23
N ILE A 161 -0.01 3.51 -11.36
CA ILE A 161 0.12 3.66 -9.92
C ILE A 161 1.23 2.72 -9.45
N LEU A 162 2.32 3.26 -8.93
CA LEU A 162 3.34 2.50 -8.21
C LEU A 162 3.23 2.77 -6.71
N GLU A 163 3.33 1.74 -5.89
CA GLU A 163 3.47 1.89 -4.44
C GLU A 163 4.91 1.68 -3.99
N TYR A 164 5.13 1.97 -2.70
CA TYR A 164 6.31 1.65 -1.91
C TYR A 164 6.91 0.28 -2.23
N ASN A 165 8.23 0.19 -1.97
CA ASN A 165 9.06 -1.02 -2.01
C ASN A 165 9.52 -1.45 -3.42
N SER A 166 10.00 -0.46 -4.19
CA SER A 166 10.51 -0.69 -5.55
C SER A 166 11.93 -0.25 -5.82
N PHE A 167 12.50 0.66 -5.03
CA PHE A 167 13.75 1.34 -5.41
C PHE A 167 15.00 0.84 -4.69
N ASP A 168 14.86 0.24 -3.51
CA ASP A 168 15.97 -0.33 -2.76
C ASP A 168 16.18 -1.81 -3.09
N PHE A 169 17.17 -2.44 -2.45
CA PHE A 169 17.42 -3.86 -2.51
C PHE A 169 16.11 -4.66 -2.36
N PRO A 170 15.81 -5.58 -3.29
CA PRO A 170 16.74 -6.21 -4.24
C PRO A 170 16.65 -5.71 -5.69
N THR A 171 16.11 -4.52 -5.93
CA THR A 171 16.14 -3.87 -7.24
C THR A 171 17.57 -3.45 -7.60
N ALA A 172 17.97 -3.64 -8.85
CA ALA A 172 19.27 -3.18 -9.32
C ALA A 172 19.29 -1.65 -9.43
N ALA A 173 20.41 -1.00 -9.05
CA ALA A 173 20.51 0.46 -8.99
C ALA A 173 20.14 1.15 -10.31
N PHE A 174 20.53 0.58 -11.45
CA PHE A 174 20.20 1.09 -12.78
C PHE A 174 18.68 1.10 -13.06
N GLU A 175 17.99 0.00 -12.73
CA GLU A 175 16.53 -0.12 -12.91
C GLU A 175 15.77 0.80 -11.96
N SER A 176 16.26 0.93 -10.73
CA SER A 176 15.74 1.87 -9.74
C SER A 176 15.84 3.31 -10.24
N TYR A 177 17.03 3.74 -10.66
CA TYR A 177 17.27 5.10 -11.16
C TYR A 177 16.38 5.46 -12.34
N ARG A 178 16.35 4.61 -13.38
CA ARG A 178 15.54 4.91 -14.59
C ARG A 178 14.04 4.91 -14.31
N THR A 179 13.58 4.06 -13.39
CA THR A 179 12.16 4.07 -12.98
C THR A 179 11.83 5.36 -12.22
N GLN A 180 12.68 5.79 -11.29
CA GLN A 180 12.52 7.06 -10.57
C GLN A 180 12.44 8.25 -11.54
N GLU A 181 13.38 8.33 -12.49
CA GLU A 181 13.38 9.34 -13.56
C GLU A 181 12.07 9.30 -14.35
N LYS A 182 11.59 8.11 -14.73
CA LYS A 182 10.34 7.97 -15.48
C LYS A 182 9.12 8.37 -14.65
N LEU A 183 9.16 8.26 -13.33
CA LEU A 183 8.09 8.70 -12.43
C LEU A 183 8.20 10.19 -12.06
N GLY A 184 9.37 10.81 -12.24
CA GLY A 184 9.62 12.20 -11.85
C GLY A 184 9.75 12.36 -10.34
N ILE A 185 10.43 11.42 -9.67
CA ILE A 185 10.70 11.45 -8.23
C ILE A 185 12.16 11.06 -7.96
N SER A 186 12.67 11.34 -6.76
CA SER A 186 13.96 10.80 -6.29
C SER A 186 13.81 10.11 -4.93
N TYR A 187 14.25 8.86 -4.81
CA TYR A 187 14.26 8.13 -3.56
C TYR A 187 15.53 8.45 -2.75
N THR A 188 15.33 8.90 -1.52
CA THR A 188 16.44 9.36 -0.66
C THR A 188 17.31 8.23 -0.10
N GLY A 189 16.90 6.97 -0.27
CA GLY A 189 17.52 5.83 0.39
C GLY A 189 16.96 5.54 1.79
N TRP A 190 16.10 6.40 2.32
CA TRP A 190 15.47 6.21 3.63
C TRP A 190 14.09 5.56 3.51
N THR A 191 13.91 4.48 4.25
CA THR A 191 12.61 3.89 4.57
C THR A 191 12.28 4.12 6.04
N GLY A 192 11.00 4.11 6.39
CA GLY A 192 10.58 4.22 7.77
C GLY A 192 9.38 3.34 8.10
N CYS A 193 9.19 3.06 9.38
CA CYS A 193 8.05 2.34 9.89
C CYS A 193 7.72 2.78 11.32
N TYR A 194 6.42 2.82 11.63
CA TYR A 194 5.91 3.00 12.97
C TYR A 194 5.92 1.68 13.75
N PHE A 195 6.28 1.76 15.02
CA PHE A 195 6.20 0.67 15.98
C PHE A 195 5.34 1.08 17.16
N GLU A 196 4.31 0.27 17.46
CA GLU A 196 3.49 0.45 18.66
C GLU A 196 4.32 0.33 19.94
N LYS A 197 5.38 -0.48 19.92
CA LYS A 197 6.39 -0.57 20.97
C LYS A 197 7.75 -0.84 20.35
N LEU A 198 8.75 -0.05 20.71
CA LEU A 198 10.14 -0.29 20.35
C LEU A 198 10.82 -1.35 21.25
N ASP A 199 10.06 -1.95 22.16
CA ASP A 199 10.51 -3.05 23.02
C ASP A 199 10.82 -4.32 22.20
N THR A 200 12.06 -4.81 22.34
CA THR A 200 12.59 -6.00 21.66
C THR A 200 11.87 -7.30 21.99
N THR A 201 11.16 -7.36 23.12
CA THR A 201 10.36 -8.54 23.54
C THR A 201 9.01 -8.60 22.82
N SER A 202 8.62 -7.53 22.13
CA SER A 202 7.35 -7.45 21.41
C SER A 202 7.29 -8.46 20.26
N LYS A 203 6.14 -9.12 20.12
CA LYS A 203 5.91 -10.12 19.07
C LYS A 203 6.08 -9.48 17.69
N GLY A 204 7.04 -9.99 16.92
CA GLY A 204 7.30 -9.53 15.55
C GLY A 204 8.27 -8.36 15.44
N PHE A 205 8.88 -7.92 16.55
CA PHE A 205 9.92 -6.89 16.52
C PHE A 205 11.17 -7.37 15.75
N PRO A 206 11.68 -6.60 14.76
CA PRO A 206 12.86 -6.98 13.99
C PRO A 206 14.17 -6.80 14.78
N VAL A 207 14.57 -7.84 15.53
CA VAL A 207 15.74 -7.80 16.45
C VAL A 207 17.04 -7.33 15.78
N TRP A 208 17.22 -7.55 14.47
CA TRP A 208 18.40 -7.07 13.73
C TRP A 208 18.56 -5.53 13.77
N MET A 209 17.50 -4.77 14.01
CA MET A 209 17.57 -3.30 14.17
C MET A 209 18.44 -2.92 15.36
N THR A 210 18.40 -3.71 16.44
CA THR A 210 19.23 -3.46 17.64
C THR A 210 20.72 -3.58 17.35
N ALA A 211 21.10 -4.52 16.48
CA ALA A 211 22.49 -4.70 16.05
C ALA A 211 22.95 -3.52 15.20
N MET A 212 22.10 -3.00 14.30
CA MET A 212 22.39 -1.78 13.54
C MET A 212 22.57 -0.58 14.46
N TYR A 213 21.64 -0.39 15.42
CA TYR A 213 21.71 0.73 16.36
C TYR A 213 22.98 0.69 17.21
N ARG A 214 23.32 -0.48 17.78
CA ARG A 214 24.55 -0.66 18.55
C ARG A 214 25.79 -0.42 17.71
N LYS A 215 25.80 -0.85 16.45
CA LYS A 215 26.92 -0.61 15.53
C LYS A 215 27.12 0.88 15.24
N GLN A 216 26.03 1.62 14.99
CA GLN A 216 26.08 3.04 14.64
C GLN A 216 26.38 3.93 15.85
N TYR A 217 25.62 3.79 16.95
CA TYR A 217 25.69 4.71 18.09
C TYR A 217 26.58 4.22 19.23
N ARG A 218 27.10 2.99 19.16
CA ARG A 218 27.87 2.35 20.25
C ARG A 218 27.12 2.32 21.59
N LYS A 219 25.78 2.33 21.54
CA LYS A 219 24.88 2.30 22.69
C LYS A 219 24.00 1.05 22.69
N PRO A 220 23.58 0.54 23.86
CA PRO A 220 22.57 -0.50 23.93
C PRO A 220 21.20 0.02 23.43
N TRP A 221 20.33 -0.90 23.01
CA TRP A 221 18.95 -0.58 22.69
C TRP A 221 18.13 -0.51 23.97
N THR A 222 17.64 0.67 24.32
CA THR A 222 16.89 0.92 25.57
C THR A 222 15.47 1.44 25.32
N PHE A 223 15.05 1.50 24.06
CA PHE A 223 13.73 2.00 23.69
C PHE A 223 12.63 0.98 24.02
N THR A 224 11.50 1.47 24.51
CA THR A 224 10.36 0.64 24.94
C THR A 224 9.00 1.22 24.53
N LYS A 225 8.91 2.54 24.34
CA LYS A 225 7.67 3.26 24.01
C LYS A 225 7.35 3.17 22.50
N PRO A 226 6.16 3.64 22.07
CA PRO A 226 5.87 3.82 20.65
C PRO A 226 6.91 4.71 19.98
N GLY A 227 7.14 4.49 18.68
CA GLY A 227 8.09 5.31 17.95
C GLY A 227 8.20 4.99 16.47
N ILE A 228 9.06 5.74 15.79
CA ILE A 228 9.37 5.60 14.37
C ILE A 228 10.83 5.20 14.23
N VAL A 229 11.10 4.18 13.41
CA VAL A 229 12.46 3.82 13.01
C VAL A 229 12.63 4.16 11.54
N LEU A 230 13.65 4.96 11.23
CA LEU A 230 14.08 5.28 9.88
C LEU A 230 15.37 4.54 9.56
N LEU A 231 15.50 4.03 8.34
CA LEU A 231 16.53 3.10 7.93
C LEU A 231 17.03 3.40 6.52
N THR A 232 18.34 3.36 6.35
CA THR A 232 18.97 3.15 5.04
C THR A 232 19.65 1.79 5.01
N GLU A 233 20.40 1.48 3.95
CA GLU A 233 21.23 0.29 3.93
C GLU A 233 22.24 0.26 5.11
N LYS A 234 22.79 1.41 5.51
CA LYS A 234 23.89 1.50 6.46
C LYS A 234 23.54 2.23 7.76
N SER A 235 22.48 3.01 7.77
CA SER A 235 22.12 3.90 8.88
C SER A 235 20.77 3.55 9.47
N ILE A 236 20.60 3.88 10.75
CA ILE A 236 19.37 3.77 11.53
C ILE A 236 19.17 5.03 12.37
N VAL A 237 17.96 5.55 12.39
CA VAL A 237 17.51 6.64 13.25
C VAL A 237 16.28 6.15 14.01
N VAL A 238 16.31 6.25 15.33
CA VAL A 238 15.23 5.78 16.20
C VAL A 238 14.65 6.99 16.91
N MET A 239 13.36 7.22 16.72
CA MET A 239 12.62 8.32 17.32
C MET A 239 11.53 7.74 18.22
N GLU A 240 11.67 7.93 19.53
CA GLU A 240 10.76 7.43 20.55
C GLU A 240 9.83 8.54 21.06
N GLU A 241 8.57 8.19 21.33
CA GLU A 241 7.56 9.09 21.91
C GLU A 241 7.96 9.62 23.29
N GLY A 242 7.70 10.90 23.52
CA GLY A 242 8.08 11.63 24.73
C GLY A 242 9.53 12.13 24.73
N THR A 243 10.38 11.64 23.84
CA THR A 243 11.77 12.10 23.69
C THR A 243 11.95 12.87 22.38
N HIS A 244 11.73 12.19 21.25
CA HIS A 244 11.93 12.73 19.90
C HIS A 244 10.61 13.07 19.22
N LEU A 245 9.54 12.36 19.59
CA LEU A 245 8.20 12.52 19.03
C LEU A 245 7.25 12.99 20.13
N ALA A 246 6.44 14.00 19.85
CA ALA A 246 5.30 14.36 20.68
C ALA A 246 4.18 13.32 20.55
N ASN A 247 4.01 12.77 19.34
CA ASN A 247 3.15 11.64 19.03
C ASN A 247 3.87 10.72 18.05
N ALA A 248 3.95 9.43 18.35
CA ALA A 248 4.65 8.47 17.51
C ALA A 248 3.95 8.15 16.19
N MET A 249 2.63 8.32 16.10
CA MET A 249 1.86 7.91 14.92
C MET A 249 2.08 8.88 13.75
N PRO A 250 2.65 8.42 12.62
CA PRO A 250 2.72 9.24 11.41
C PRO A 250 1.33 9.61 10.92
N MET A 251 1.16 10.87 10.51
CA MET A 251 -0.08 11.36 9.92
C MET A 251 0.12 11.66 8.44
N ILE A 252 -0.82 11.25 7.59
CA ILE A 252 -0.91 11.73 6.21
C ILE A 252 -1.80 12.96 6.21
N ILE A 253 -1.26 14.08 5.75
CA ILE A 253 -1.89 15.39 5.67
C ILE A 253 -2.20 15.72 4.21
N THR A 254 -3.43 16.15 3.96
CA THR A 254 -3.92 16.52 2.62
C THR A 254 -4.49 17.92 2.65
N ASP A 255 -4.16 18.75 1.66
CA ASP A 255 -4.72 20.10 1.56
C ASP A 255 -6.21 20.10 1.18
N SER A 256 -6.88 21.23 1.38
CA SER A 256 -8.32 21.33 1.18
C SER A 256 -8.78 21.07 -0.27
N ALA A 257 -7.96 21.40 -1.27
CA ALA A 257 -8.32 21.19 -2.68
C ALA A 257 -8.28 19.70 -3.00
N ASN A 258 -7.23 19.00 -2.57
CA ASN A 258 -7.07 17.56 -2.73
C ASN A 258 -8.08 16.77 -1.88
N CYS A 259 -8.43 17.23 -0.68
CA CYS A 259 -9.52 16.65 0.12
C CYS A 259 -10.84 16.65 -0.65
N ARG A 260 -11.19 17.79 -1.28
CA ARG A 260 -12.41 17.90 -2.08
C ARG A 260 -12.36 17.01 -3.34
N LYS A 261 -11.22 17.01 -4.05
CA LYS A 261 -11.04 16.20 -5.26
C LYS A 261 -11.15 14.70 -4.98
N TYR A 262 -10.41 14.20 -3.99
CA TYR A 262 -10.29 12.76 -3.74
C TYR A 262 -11.27 12.22 -2.69
N GLY A 263 -12.05 13.09 -2.03
CA GLY A 263 -12.97 12.69 -0.96
C GLY A 263 -12.26 12.12 0.27
N VAL A 264 -11.03 12.58 0.54
CA VAL A 264 -10.19 12.15 1.66
C VAL A 264 -10.21 13.17 2.80
N PRO A 265 -10.02 12.76 4.07
CA PRO A 265 -9.93 13.71 5.18
C PRO A 265 -8.63 14.53 5.11
N PRO A 266 -8.58 15.70 5.79
CA PRO A 266 -7.37 16.52 5.87
C PRO A 266 -6.22 15.82 6.61
N SER A 267 -6.53 14.82 7.44
CA SER A 267 -5.56 14.07 8.21
C SER A 267 -6.02 12.63 8.46
N VAL A 268 -5.11 11.66 8.35
CA VAL A 268 -5.35 10.26 8.70
C VAL A 268 -4.07 9.61 9.24
N ALA A 269 -4.20 8.75 10.25
CA ALA A 269 -3.07 7.99 10.79
C ALA A 269 -2.58 6.92 9.80
N PHE A 270 -1.26 6.73 9.74
CA PHE A 270 -0.61 5.74 8.89
C PHE A 270 0.48 4.99 9.65
N LYS A 271 0.37 3.65 9.69
CA LYS A 271 1.24 2.81 10.51
C LYS A 271 2.20 1.89 9.75
N ASN A 272 2.04 1.77 8.43
CA ASN A 272 2.81 0.81 7.65
C ASN A 272 4.17 1.40 7.25
N TRP A 273 4.94 0.63 6.48
CA TRP A 273 6.22 1.09 5.92
C TRP A 273 6.02 2.22 4.91
N PHE A 274 7.02 3.09 4.79
CA PHE A 274 7.07 4.17 3.82
C PHE A 274 8.49 4.47 3.33
N ASP A 275 8.60 5.01 2.13
CA ASP A 275 9.78 5.60 1.51
C ASP A 275 9.79 7.11 1.78
N ILE A 276 10.97 7.69 1.98
CA ILE A 276 11.17 9.14 1.95
C ILE A 276 11.68 9.50 0.56
N VAL A 277 10.92 10.34 -0.14
CA VAL A 277 11.18 10.72 -1.54
C VAL A 277 11.16 12.24 -1.72
N ASP A 278 11.93 12.72 -2.69
CA ASP A 278 11.82 14.07 -3.25
C ASP A 278 10.84 14.04 -4.44
N PRO A 279 9.83 14.95 -4.48
CA PRO A 279 8.87 14.98 -5.57
C PRO A 279 9.40 15.61 -6.86
N LEU A 280 10.60 16.20 -6.86
CA LEU A 280 11.14 16.98 -7.98
C LEU A 280 10.12 18.03 -8.46
N GLN A 281 9.66 17.92 -9.71
CA GLN A 281 8.66 18.82 -10.31
C GLN A 281 7.22 18.28 -10.19
N SER A 282 7.02 17.13 -9.54
CA SER A 282 5.71 16.48 -9.46
C SER A 282 4.80 17.12 -8.42
N ASN A 283 3.49 16.99 -8.66
CA ASN A 283 2.47 17.49 -7.75
C ASN A 283 2.39 16.61 -6.49
N ILE A 284 2.34 17.22 -5.32
CA ILE A 284 2.14 16.52 -4.05
C ILE A 284 0.66 16.54 -3.71
N ILE A 285 0.01 15.38 -3.69
CA ILE A 285 -1.40 15.25 -3.28
C ILE A 285 -1.52 15.25 -1.76
N SER A 286 -0.57 14.59 -1.09
CA SER A 286 -0.55 14.47 0.38
C SER A 286 0.86 14.29 0.88
N LYS A 287 1.09 14.61 2.15
CA LYS A 287 2.40 14.52 2.83
C LYS A 287 2.30 13.66 4.07
N PHE A 288 3.32 12.88 4.37
CA PHE A 288 3.56 12.40 5.72
C PHE A 288 4.00 13.57 6.60
N ARG A 289 3.57 13.56 7.86
CA ARG A 289 3.98 14.49 8.89
C ARG A 289 4.28 13.71 10.18
N PHE A 290 5.47 13.93 10.72
CA PHE A 290 5.83 13.51 12.06
C PHE A 290 5.59 14.65 13.05
N GLU A 291 4.99 14.34 14.20
CA GLU A 291 4.85 15.28 15.31
C GLU A 291 6.09 15.18 16.20
N THR A 292 7.09 16.00 15.89
CA THR A 292 8.42 15.99 16.51
C THR A 292 8.53 16.94 17.70
N THR A 293 9.44 16.63 18.62
CA THR A 293 9.97 17.59 19.60
C THR A 293 11.16 18.34 18.99
N ALA A 294 11.70 19.36 19.66
CA ALA A 294 12.92 20.05 19.21
C ALA A 294 14.12 19.10 19.08
N LEU A 295 14.21 18.07 19.93
CA LEU A 295 15.22 17.01 19.82
C LEU A 295 14.99 16.14 18.58
N GLY A 296 13.73 15.84 18.27
CA GLY A 296 13.35 15.14 17.03
C GLY A 296 13.72 15.93 15.78
N ASP A 297 13.43 17.23 15.75
CA ASP A 297 13.78 18.12 14.64
C ASP A 297 15.31 18.19 14.42
N THR A 298 16.06 18.27 15.51
CA THR A 298 17.53 18.24 15.48
C THR A 298 18.05 16.90 14.93
N LEU A 299 17.47 15.78 15.39
CA LEU A 299 17.85 14.44 14.96
C LEU A 299 17.56 14.19 13.47
N LEU A 300 16.40 14.66 12.98
CA LEU A 300 16.05 14.59 11.56
C LEU A 300 16.99 15.46 10.71
N SER A 301 17.20 16.71 11.12
CA SER A 301 18.05 17.66 10.39
C SER A 301 19.50 17.17 10.29
N ALA A 302 20.03 16.57 11.35
CA ALA A 302 21.37 15.96 11.36
C ALA A 302 21.52 14.80 10.36
N ASN A 303 20.39 14.22 9.90
CA ASN A 303 20.36 13.17 8.88
C ASN A 303 19.83 13.68 7.52
N MET A 304 19.72 15.00 7.34
CA MET A 304 19.14 15.64 6.13
C MET A 304 17.70 15.20 5.85
N LEU A 305 16.94 14.94 6.91
CA LEU A 305 15.54 14.55 6.83
C LEU A 305 14.64 15.69 7.28
N SER A 306 13.48 15.78 6.65
CA SER A 306 12.39 16.66 7.06
C SER A 306 11.33 15.87 7.81
N ARG A 307 10.66 16.50 8.77
CA ARG A 307 9.48 15.95 9.43
C ARG A 307 8.26 15.85 8.51
N GLU A 308 8.29 16.55 7.37
CA GLU A 308 7.29 16.46 6.31
C GLU A 308 7.92 16.06 4.97
N PHE A 309 7.30 15.08 4.31
CA PHE A 309 7.73 14.58 3.00
C PHE A 309 6.52 14.00 2.25
N PRO A 310 6.57 13.83 0.92
CA PRO A 310 5.42 13.36 0.14
C PRO A 310 4.93 11.96 0.54
N ALA A 311 3.62 11.79 0.62
CA ALA A 311 2.92 10.51 0.79
C ALA A 311 2.30 10.01 -0.52
N VAL A 312 1.76 10.93 -1.33
CA VAL A 312 1.21 10.65 -2.66
C VAL A 312 1.68 11.73 -3.61
N ILE A 313 2.31 11.29 -4.70
CA ILE A 313 2.84 12.14 -5.76
C ILE A 313 2.09 11.85 -7.06
N GLN A 314 1.88 12.88 -7.85
CA GLN A 314 1.25 12.80 -9.16
C GLN A 314 2.09 13.57 -10.19
N GLU A 315 2.35 12.92 -11.32
CA GLU A 315 3.02 13.53 -12.47
C GLU A 315 2.23 14.76 -12.97
N PRO A 316 2.91 15.89 -13.28
CA PRO A 316 2.23 17.18 -13.38
C PRO A 316 1.49 17.43 -14.71
N VAL A 317 1.94 16.83 -15.82
CA VAL A 317 1.45 17.14 -17.17
C VAL A 317 0.18 16.35 -17.48
N ASN A 318 0.29 15.03 -17.57
CA ASN A 318 -0.83 14.16 -17.92
C ASN A 318 -1.66 13.74 -16.72
N GLN A 319 -1.12 13.87 -15.50
CA GLN A 319 -1.84 13.59 -14.25
C GLN A 319 -2.33 12.13 -14.14
N ARG A 320 -1.67 11.22 -14.86
CA ARG A 320 -2.00 9.78 -14.96
C ARG A 320 -0.94 8.86 -14.37
N THR A 321 0.18 9.39 -13.89
CA THR A 321 1.20 8.61 -13.17
C THR A 321 1.22 9.03 -11.71
N TYR A 322 1.03 8.06 -10.82
CA TYR A 322 1.01 8.26 -9.38
C TYR A 322 2.07 7.38 -8.73
N TYR A 323 2.68 7.91 -7.68
CA TYR A 323 3.53 7.15 -6.78
C TYR A 323 3.04 7.32 -5.34
N PHE A 324 2.76 6.20 -4.67
CA PHE A 324 2.40 6.15 -3.25
C PHE A 324 3.64 5.73 -2.48
N SER A 325 4.21 6.63 -1.69
CA SER A 325 5.43 6.35 -0.94
C SER A 325 5.19 5.50 0.30
N GLY A 326 3.95 5.13 0.63
CA GLY A 326 3.65 4.17 1.70
C GLY A 326 3.17 2.82 1.18
N ASP A 327 3.31 1.79 2.02
CA ASP A 327 2.68 0.47 1.86
C ASP A 327 1.16 0.57 2.07
N PHE A 328 0.49 1.19 1.10
CA PHE A 328 -0.89 1.61 1.18
C PHE A 328 -1.84 0.44 0.96
N ALA A 329 -1.47 -0.51 0.11
CA ALA A 329 -2.31 -1.65 -0.20
C ALA A 329 -2.39 -2.71 0.93
N SER A 330 -1.49 -2.71 1.91
CA SER A 330 -1.44 -3.68 3.01
C SER A 330 -2.52 -3.49 4.09
N ASN A 331 -3.79 -3.59 3.68
CA ASN A 331 -4.95 -3.48 4.57
C ASN A 331 -5.64 -4.82 4.79
N LYS A 332 -5.92 -5.13 6.05
CA LYS A 332 -6.74 -6.30 6.42
C LYS A 332 -8.20 -6.02 6.11
N VAL A 333 -8.66 -6.52 4.96
CA VAL A 333 -10.06 -6.42 4.53
C VAL A 333 -10.72 -7.80 4.46
N ASN A 334 -11.98 -7.86 4.87
CA ASN A 334 -12.82 -9.03 4.58
C ASN A 334 -13.30 -8.93 3.13
N PHE A 335 -12.86 -9.85 2.27
CA PHE A 335 -13.15 -9.76 0.84
C PHE A 335 -14.64 -9.95 0.52
N CYS A 336 -15.37 -10.72 1.33
CA CYS A 336 -16.80 -10.98 1.10
C CYS A 336 -17.64 -9.69 1.14
N THR A 337 -17.20 -8.68 1.89
CA THR A 337 -17.91 -7.41 2.03
C THR A 337 -17.73 -6.47 0.84
N SER A 338 -16.83 -6.80 -0.11
CA SER A 338 -16.64 -6.01 -1.34
C SER A 338 -17.89 -5.96 -2.21
N ARG A 339 -18.79 -6.94 -2.08
CA ARG A 339 -20.06 -7.00 -2.83
C ARG A 339 -21.25 -6.39 -2.09
N ILE A 340 -21.00 -5.65 -1.01
CA ILE A 340 -22.03 -4.98 -0.23
C ILE A 340 -21.91 -3.47 -0.48
N LYS A 341 -22.89 -2.90 -1.19
CA LYS A 341 -22.91 -1.46 -1.46
C LYS A 341 -23.10 -0.68 -0.15
N GLY A 342 -22.28 0.35 0.07
CA GLY A 342 -22.38 1.19 1.26
C GLY A 342 -21.74 0.61 2.52
N PHE A 343 -21.12 -0.58 2.45
CA PHE A 343 -20.45 -1.22 3.60
C PHE A 343 -19.44 -0.29 4.29
N GLY A 344 -18.67 0.48 3.51
CA GLY A 344 -17.69 1.45 4.02
C GLY A 344 -18.26 2.60 4.86
N LYS A 345 -19.59 2.79 4.90
CA LYS A 345 -20.26 3.80 5.75
C LYS A 345 -20.51 3.32 7.18
N LEU A 346 -20.32 2.02 7.47
CA LEU A 346 -20.56 1.42 8.78
C LEU A 346 -19.41 1.69 9.75
N LYS A 347 -19.20 2.97 10.12
CA LYS A 347 -18.04 3.44 10.90
C LYS A 347 -17.75 2.54 12.11
N GLY A 348 -18.71 2.40 13.03
CA GLY A 348 -18.52 1.67 14.29
C GLY A 348 -18.14 0.19 14.17
N LEU A 349 -18.37 -0.44 13.01
CA LEU A 349 -17.92 -1.81 12.74
C LEU A 349 -16.49 -1.86 12.18
N LEU A 350 -16.08 -0.82 11.46
CA LEU A 350 -14.89 -0.83 10.62
C LEU A 350 -13.68 -0.18 11.28
N TYR A 351 -13.91 0.88 12.05
CA TYR A 351 -12.90 1.63 12.77
C TYR A 351 -13.52 2.40 13.93
N SER A 352 -12.70 2.79 14.89
CA SER A 352 -13.11 3.63 16.01
C SER A 352 -13.01 5.13 15.66
N ASP A 353 -13.65 5.95 16.48
CA ASP A 353 -13.61 7.41 16.31
C ASP A 353 -12.24 8.02 16.67
N LYS A 354 -11.36 7.25 17.32
CA LYS A 354 -9.98 7.67 17.62
C LYS A 354 -9.22 8.00 16.33
N GLN A 355 -8.64 9.18 16.25
CA GLN A 355 -7.91 9.65 15.06
C GLN A 355 -6.74 8.74 14.68
N GLU A 356 -6.08 8.15 15.68
CA GLU A 356 -4.93 7.26 15.55
C GLU A 356 -5.29 5.82 15.15
N ASP A 357 -6.58 5.47 15.03
CA ASP A 357 -6.96 4.11 14.65
C ASP A 357 -6.50 3.80 13.20
N PRO A 358 -5.54 2.90 13.01
CA PRO A 358 -4.96 2.65 11.69
C PRO A 358 -5.95 2.00 10.72
N ARG A 359 -7.08 1.46 11.21
CA ARG A 359 -8.15 0.92 10.35
C ARG A 359 -8.83 2.03 9.55
N ARG A 360 -8.77 3.28 10.03
CA ARG A 360 -9.32 4.46 9.34
C ARG A 360 -8.67 4.69 7.99
N PHE A 361 -7.38 4.38 7.86
CA PHE A 361 -6.59 4.60 6.66
C PHE A 361 -7.24 3.98 5.41
N PHE A 362 -7.60 2.69 5.47
CA PHE A 362 -8.24 2.02 4.33
C PHE A 362 -9.54 2.71 3.92
N TRP A 363 -10.43 2.96 4.89
CA TRP A 363 -11.80 3.39 4.62
C TRP A 363 -11.93 4.86 4.29
N LEU A 364 -11.14 5.71 4.95
CA LEU A 364 -11.22 7.16 4.82
C LEU A 364 -10.23 7.73 3.81
N TYR A 365 -9.14 7.03 3.50
CA TYR A 365 -8.08 7.57 2.65
C TYR A 365 -7.83 6.72 1.41
N TYR A 366 -7.32 5.49 1.59
CA TYR A 366 -6.89 4.66 0.46
C TYR A 366 -8.04 4.28 -0.49
N LYS A 367 -9.20 3.85 0.04
CA LYS A 367 -10.39 3.55 -0.77
C LYS A 367 -10.86 4.75 -1.59
N PRO A 368 -11.18 5.92 -0.99
CA PRO A 368 -11.67 7.06 -1.76
C PRO A 368 -10.62 7.61 -2.75
N LEU A 369 -9.34 7.66 -2.36
CA LEU A 369 -8.25 8.06 -3.25
C LEU A 369 -8.18 7.18 -4.52
N VAL A 370 -8.03 5.87 -4.34
CA VAL A 370 -7.92 4.92 -5.46
C VAL A 370 -9.19 4.90 -6.30
N ASN A 371 -10.37 4.92 -5.66
CA ASN A 371 -11.63 4.98 -6.39
C ASN A 371 -11.74 6.21 -7.29
N THR A 372 -11.33 7.37 -6.78
CA THR A 372 -11.36 8.62 -7.55
C THR A 372 -10.37 8.55 -8.72
N ILE A 373 -9.13 8.11 -8.48
CA ILE A 373 -8.12 7.96 -9.55
C ILE A 373 -8.62 7.07 -10.69
N PHE A 374 -9.16 5.87 -10.37
CA PHE A 374 -9.68 4.97 -11.40
C PHE A 374 -10.97 5.49 -12.05
N SER A 375 -11.85 6.16 -11.30
CA SER A 375 -13.10 6.71 -11.85
C SER A 375 -12.84 7.87 -12.79
N ASP A 376 -11.98 8.82 -12.41
CA ASP A 376 -11.60 9.95 -13.25
C ASP A 376 -10.93 9.47 -14.55
N TYR A 377 -10.02 8.50 -14.43
CA TYR A 377 -9.38 7.91 -15.59
C TYR A 377 -10.39 7.19 -16.50
N TYR A 378 -11.29 6.37 -15.93
CA TYR A 378 -12.34 5.69 -16.68
C TYR A 378 -13.24 6.67 -17.44
N LEU A 379 -13.68 7.75 -16.79
CA LEU A 379 -14.48 8.80 -17.43
C LEU A 379 -13.69 9.50 -18.55
N SER A 380 -12.38 9.69 -18.38
CA SER A 380 -11.53 10.29 -19.41
C SER A 380 -11.33 9.41 -20.66
N MET A 381 -11.58 8.10 -20.57
CA MET A 381 -11.54 7.19 -21.72
C MET A 381 -12.87 7.13 -22.50
N GLN A 382 -13.96 7.66 -21.92
CA GLN A 382 -15.28 7.71 -22.56
C GLN A 382 -15.54 9.00 -23.33
N LYS A 383 -14.71 10.03 -23.08
CA LYS A 383 -14.68 11.27 -23.85
C LYS A 383 -13.78 11.08 -25.05
#